data_AF-A0A6A6SSA5-F1
#
_entry.id   AF-A0A6A6SSA5-F1
#
_cell.length_a   1.000
_cell.length_b   1.000
_cell.length_c   1.000
_cell.angle_alpha   90.00
_cell.angle_beta   90.00
_cell.angle_gamma   90.00
#
_symmetry.space_group_name_H-M   'P 1'
#
loop_
_entity.id
_entity.type
_entity.pdbx_description
1 polymer ?
#
loop_
_entity_poly.entity_id
_entity_poly.type
_entity_poly.pdbx_seq_one_letter_code
_entity_poly.pdbx_strand_id
1 'polypeptide(L)'
;MPDWFSQNILTHADELQRRGCLEMTLPNCTLRNEIHPIFREDRWMKGYGQHTDEIYKYMKGALRLASLFLTEDCMLPWFTHILYGANRISALRSAENRKLIYLEVTKKERSRDAIQKTRDSFVALAECVTLMFIPSTYSRTESAYGITNERRKCWEWSKHFRDSDYPYISRKNKDLERDGFKNPEIAILGDFQDYYRFGRRQRTQSECYRMEFMFAVTIVHEVAHAHWMFQRRQEYMGQEPHWNDYEPGRPELGFSWESVTLGRICNFLYHPREYGPLLSTRTYMWPTQDVRKQQEIYQELYQGVPVEQIGFFQAHTPVHPGWLPGHDWRGSEYLCTDPEAAGMSYLCIVHAIPMKWIASWFSEDEWVARRNWWNQTGRDRPGTLFEPPPLGPTFALVYERDMWGQARLGVLTKTFADPYLAQLETHTTGMGFYHPRFYGN
;
A
#
# COMPACT_ATOMS: atom_id res chain seq x y z
N MET A 1 16.36 7.48 -16.36
CA MET A 1 16.30 8.94 -16.18
C MET A 1 15.02 9.24 -15.43
N PRO A 2 15.02 10.21 -14.51
CA PRO A 2 13.82 10.60 -13.79
C PRO A 2 12.72 10.99 -14.78
N ASP A 3 11.50 10.48 -14.60
CA ASP A 3 10.37 10.85 -15.46
C ASP A 3 10.06 12.36 -15.31
N TRP A 4 9.38 12.93 -16.30
CA TRP A 4 9.09 14.36 -16.36
C TRP A 4 8.36 14.87 -15.10
N PHE A 5 7.42 14.09 -14.58
CA PHE A 5 6.61 14.50 -13.42
C PHE A 5 7.44 14.53 -12.15
N SER A 6 8.29 13.53 -12.00
CA SER A 6 9.14 13.41 -10.83
C SER A 6 10.20 14.53 -10.81
N GLN A 7 10.73 14.94 -11.97
CA GLN A 7 11.55 16.16 -12.09
C GLN A 7 10.79 17.43 -11.66
N ASN A 8 9.50 17.54 -12.05
CA ASN A 8 8.65 18.66 -11.66
C ASN A 8 8.45 18.75 -10.15
N ILE A 9 8.29 17.61 -9.45
CA ILE A 9 8.18 17.64 -7.99
C ILE A 9 9.45 18.22 -7.35
N LEU A 10 10.64 17.86 -7.87
CA LEU A 10 11.89 18.34 -7.33
C LEU A 10 12.16 19.84 -7.56
N THR A 11 11.56 20.47 -8.57
CA THR A 11 11.67 21.93 -8.71
C THR A 11 11.01 22.68 -7.55
N HIS A 12 10.20 21.98 -6.75
CA HIS A 12 9.55 22.48 -5.54
C HIS A 12 10.20 21.97 -4.24
N ALA A 13 11.50 21.63 -4.26
CA ALA A 13 12.23 21.13 -3.08
C ALA A 13 12.08 22.01 -1.82
N ASP A 14 12.12 23.34 -1.96
CA ASP A 14 11.95 24.26 -0.82
C ASP A 14 10.55 24.17 -0.18
N GLU A 15 9.51 23.98 -1.00
CA GLU A 15 8.14 23.82 -0.48
C GLU A 15 7.96 22.43 0.13
N LEU A 16 8.49 21.38 -0.50
CA LEU A 16 8.52 20.02 0.08
C LEU A 16 9.21 20.02 1.45
N GLN A 17 10.35 20.71 1.56
CA GLN A 17 11.09 20.86 2.80
C GLN A 17 10.29 21.64 3.85
N ARG A 18 9.66 22.75 3.47
CA ARG A 18 8.81 23.58 4.35
C ARG A 18 7.59 22.82 4.88
N ARG A 19 7.01 21.94 4.06
CA ARG A 19 5.89 21.06 4.43
C ARG A 19 6.33 19.81 5.21
N GLY A 20 7.64 19.63 5.41
CA GLY A 20 8.18 18.51 6.17
C GLY A 20 8.12 17.18 5.42
N CYS A 21 8.12 17.20 4.09
CA CYS A 21 8.11 16.00 3.24
C CYS A 21 9.53 15.49 2.89
N LEU A 22 10.57 16.26 3.23
CA LEU A 22 11.99 15.91 3.05
C LEU A 22 12.68 15.71 4.41
N GLU A 23 13.59 16.61 4.80
CA GLU A 23 14.37 16.46 6.03
C GLU A 23 13.68 17.09 7.23
N MET A 24 13.72 16.46 8.40
CA MET A 24 13.15 17.02 9.62
C MET A 24 13.79 16.35 10.83
N THR A 25 13.83 17.05 11.96
CA THR A 25 14.17 16.44 13.25
C THR A 25 13.02 15.53 13.68
N LEU A 26 13.29 14.23 13.79
CA LEU A 26 12.29 13.22 14.13
C LEU A 26 12.62 12.55 15.46
N PRO A 27 11.62 12.11 16.23
CA PRO A 27 11.88 11.27 17.40
C PRO A 27 12.54 9.97 16.96
N ASN A 28 13.26 9.31 17.87
CA ASN A 28 13.75 7.96 17.63
C ASN A 28 12.61 6.94 17.62
N CYS A 29 12.79 5.83 16.90
CA CYS A 29 11.81 4.74 16.88
C CYS A 29 11.60 4.16 18.29
N THR A 30 10.38 4.24 18.79
CA THR A 30 10.02 3.75 20.13
C THR A 30 9.33 2.41 20.10
N LEU A 31 9.07 1.80 18.94
CA LEU A 31 8.44 0.48 18.86
C LEU A 31 9.24 -0.57 19.63
N ARG A 32 8.56 -1.30 20.52
CA ARG A 32 9.15 -2.38 21.33
C ARG A 32 8.44 -3.72 21.20
N ASN A 33 7.40 -3.81 20.38
CA ASN A 33 6.68 -5.05 20.12
C ASN A 33 7.60 -6.16 19.58
N GLU A 34 7.13 -7.39 19.74
CA GLU A 34 7.78 -8.56 19.15
C GLU A 34 7.61 -8.56 17.63
N ILE A 35 8.60 -9.14 16.95
CA ILE A 35 8.52 -9.38 15.51
C ILE A 35 7.67 -10.64 15.30
N HIS A 36 6.60 -10.51 14.52
CA HIS A 36 5.66 -11.57 14.22
C HIS A 36 6.38 -12.80 13.62
N PRO A 37 5.96 -14.04 13.95
CA PRO A 37 6.59 -15.26 13.45
C PRO A 37 6.85 -15.32 11.93
N ILE A 38 5.94 -14.75 11.11
CA ILE A 38 6.12 -14.64 9.64
C ILE A 38 7.44 -13.98 9.27
N PHE A 39 7.88 -12.98 10.04
CA PHE A 39 9.04 -12.14 9.74
C PHE A 39 10.31 -12.55 10.50
N ARG A 40 10.29 -13.67 11.22
CA ARG A 40 11.47 -14.18 11.92
C ARG A 40 12.62 -14.44 10.96
N GLU A 41 13.85 -14.29 11.46
CA GLU A 41 15.08 -14.46 10.68
C GLU A 41 15.16 -15.83 9.99
N ASP A 42 14.67 -16.89 10.62
CA ASP A 42 14.64 -18.25 10.08
C ASP A 42 13.58 -18.48 8.99
N ARG A 43 12.73 -17.48 8.69
CA ARG A 43 11.81 -17.48 7.52
C ARG A 43 12.42 -16.87 6.27
N TRP A 44 13.60 -16.29 6.36
CA TRP A 44 14.30 -15.74 5.21
C TRP A 44 15.19 -16.79 4.54
N MET A 45 15.22 -16.76 3.21
CA MET A 45 16.16 -17.52 2.39
C MET A 45 17.60 -17.21 2.78
N LYS A 46 18.45 -18.22 2.63
CA LYS A 46 19.91 -18.13 2.73
C LYS A 46 20.54 -18.36 1.35
N GLY A 47 21.87 -18.32 1.28
CA GLY A 47 22.59 -18.67 0.06
C GLY A 47 22.67 -17.52 -0.96
N TYR A 48 22.47 -17.86 -2.23
CA TYR A 48 22.81 -16.98 -3.37
C TYR A 48 22.18 -15.58 -3.29
N GLY A 49 23.02 -14.56 -3.11
CA GLY A 49 22.60 -13.16 -3.06
C GLY A 49 21.75 -12.79 -1.85
N GLN A 50 21.63 -13.66 -0.83
CA GLN A 50 20.91 -13.38 0.41
C GLN A 50 21.88 -12.95 1.50
N HIS A 51 21.71 -11.73 2.02
CA HIS A 51 22.53 -11.16 3.09
C HIS A 51 21.76 -11.00 4.40
N THR A 52 20.72 -11.81 4.61
CA THR A 52 19.80 -11.67 5.75
C THR A 52 20.53 -11.66 7.10
N ASP A 53 21.39 -12.64 7.37
CA ASP A 53 22.12 -12.75 8.66
C ASP A 53 22.92 -11.47 8.98
N GLU A 54 23.44 -10.78 7.96
CA GLU A 54 24.19 -9.52 8.11
C GLU A 54 23.25 -8.34 8.46
N ILE A 55 22.11 -8.26 7.76
CA ILE A 55 21.25 -7.08 7.74
C ILE A 55 20.04 -7.16 8.66
N TYR A 56 19.65 -8.35 9.15
CA TYR A 56 18.40 -8.57 9.88
C TYR A 56 18.25 -7.66 11.12
N LYS A 57 19.35 -7.44 11.85
CA LYS A 57 19.37 -6.51 13.00
C LYS A 57 19.01 -5.07 12.63
N TYR A 58 19.28 -4.64 11.40
CA TYR A 58 18.94 -3.30 10.89
C TYR A 58 17.51 -3.21 10.37
N MET A 59 16.90 -4.36 10.00
CA MET A 59 15.51 -4.42 9.55
C MET A 59 14.49 -4.40 10.70
N LYS A 60 14.93 -4.64 11.95
CA LYS A 60 14.04 -4.83 13.10
C LYS A 60 13.02 -3.71 13.31
N GLY A 61 13.37 -2.46 13.03
CA GLY A 61 12.44 -1.33 13.12
C GLY A 61 11.24 -1.50 12.19
N ALA A 62 11.52 -1.73 10.90
CA ALA A 62 10.52 -1.98 9.88
C ALA A 62 9.73 -3.28 10.12
N LEU A 63 10.41 -4.37 10.52
CA LEU A 63 9.74 -5.65 10.80
C LEU A 63 8.82 -5.57 12.02
N ARG A 64 9.14 -4.75 13.02
CA ARG A 64 8.23 -4.45 14.14
C ARG A 64 6.99 -3.72 13.69
N LEU A 65 7.14 -2.70 12.85
CA LEU A 65 6.00 -2.00 12.26
C LEU A 65 5.13 -2.96 11.43
N ALA A 66 5.74 -3.74 10.54
CA ALA A 66 5.05 -4.77 9.76
C ALA A 66 4.29 -5.76 10.66
N SER A 67 4.85 -6.12 11.81
CA SER A 67 4.21 -6.99 12.79
C SER A 67 2.96 -6.35 13.39
N LEU A 68 2.99 -5.06 13.72
CA LEU A 68 1.81 -4.34 14.24
C LEU A 68 0.66 -4.33 13.22
N PHE A 69 0.95 -4.19 11.92
CA PHE A 69 -0.05 -4.31 10.86
C PHE A 69 -0.75 -5.69 10.83
N LEU A 70 -0.08 -6.74 11.29
CA LEU A 70 -0.64 -8.10 11.32
C LEU A 70 -1.24 -8.50 12.68
N THR A 71 -0.91 -7.80 13.77
CA THR A 71 -1.29 -8.22 15.13
C THR A 71 -2.32 -7.32 15.80
N GLU A 72 -2.34 -6.03 15.48
CA GLU A 72 -3.21 -5.06 16.13
C GLU A 72 -4.67 -5.21 15.70
N ASP A 73 -5.58 -5.24 16.67
CA ASP A 73 -7.01 -5.46 16.46
C ASP A 73 -7.63 -4.46 15.48
N CYS A 74 -7.11 -3.23 15.44
CA CYS A 74 -7.56 -2.18 14.53
C CYS A 74 -7.10 -2.38 13.07
N MET A 75 -6.12 -3.25 12.82
CA MET A 75 -5.56 -3.53 11.49
C MET A 75 -6.06 -4.87 10.90
N LEU A 76 -6.41 -5.81 11.78
CA LEU A 76 -6.95 -7.13 11.42
C LEU A 76 -8.27 -7.16 10.64
N PRO A 77 -9.16 -6.15 10.65
CA PRO A 77 -10.45 -6.31 10.01
C PRO A 77 -10.36 -6.50 8.49
N TRP A 78 -9.37 -5.90 7.82
CA TRP A 78 -9.12 -6.11 6.39
C TRP A 78 -8.81 -7.59 6.10
N PHE A 79 -7.91 -8.21 6.87
CA PHE A 79 -7.57 -9.64 6.73
C PHE A 79 -8.70 -10.57 7.17
N THR A 80 -9.49 -10.14 8.15
CA THR A 80 -10.68 -10.87 8.58
C THR A 80 -11.71 -10.94 7.45
N HIS A 81 -11.84 -9.87 6.66
CA HIS A 81 -12.66 -9.85 5.46
C HIS A 81 -12.14 -10.83 4.39
N ILE A 82 -10.83 -10.92 4.18
CA ILE A 82 -10.24 -11.95 3.30
C ILE A 82 -10.63 -13.38 3.74
N LEU A 83 -10.60 -13.64 5.04
CA LEU A 83 -10.88 -14.98 5.58
C LEU A 83 -12.37 -15.34 5.52
N TYR A 84 -13.27 -14.39 5.81
CA TYR A 84 -14.70 -14.67 6.02
C TYR A 84 -15.65 -14.06 4.98
N GLY A 85 -15.20 -13.10 4.18
CA GLY A 85 -15.97 -12.49 3.11
C GLY A 85 -16.51 -13.55 2.17
N ALA A 86 -17.78 -13.43 1.78
CA ALA A 86 -18.40 -14.39 0.89
C ALA A 86 -18.06 -14.05 -0.56
N ASN A 87 -17.53 -15.00 -1.33
CA ASN A 87 -17.25 -14.74 -2.73
C ASN A 87 -18.56 -14.43 -3.48
N ARG A 88 -18.53 -13.38 -4.30
CA ARG A 88 -19.62 -12.97 -5.18
C ARG A 88 -19.09 -12.69 -6.57
N ILE A 89 -19.98 -12.87 -7.53
CA ILE A 89 -19.73 -12.50 -8.91
C ILE A 89 -20.62 -11.32 -9.20
N SER A 90 -20.03 -10.17 -9.50
CA SER A 90 -20.80 -8.99 -9.88
C SER A 90 -21.43 -9.22 -11.25
N ALA A 91 -22.73 -8.92 -11.35
CA ALA A 91 -23.44 -8.89 -12.63
C ALA A 91 -23.09 -7.63 -13.44
N LEU A 92 -22.47 -6.62 -12.81
CA LEU A 92 -22.07 -5.40 -13.48
C LEU A 92 -20.96 -5.69 -14.46
N ARG A 93 -21.26 -5.40 -15.73
CA ARG A 93 -20.35 -5.53 -16.86
C ARG A 93 -19.20 -4.57 -16.63
N SER A 94 -18.00 -5.10 -16.37
CA SER A 94 -16.79 -4.40 -16.78
C SER A 94 -16.95 -3.97 -18.25
N ALA A 95 -16.28 -2.90 -18.67
CA ALA A 95 -16.25 -2.49 -20.08
C ALA A 95 -15.90 -3.66 -21.04
N GLU A 96 -15.23 -4.69 -20.52
CA GLU A 96 -14.78 -5.88 -21.21
C GLU A 96 -15.73 -7.09 -21.08
N ASN A 97 -16.93 -6.95 -20.49
CA ASN A 97 -17.87 -8.05 -20.25
C ASN A 97 -17.32 -9.19 -19.35
N ARG A 98 -16.20 -8.96 -18.66
CA ARG A 98 -15.62 -9.89 -17.69
C ARG A 98 -16.44 -9.88 -16.40
N LYS A 99 -16.66 -11.07 -15.85
CA LYS A 99 -17.26 -11.30 -14.53
C LYS A 99 -16.25 -10.89 -13.47
N LEU A 100 -16.57 -9.86 -12.69
CA LEU A 100 -15.73 -9.45 -11.57
C LEU A 100 -16.07 -10.30 -10.35
N ILE A 101 -15.04 -10.87 -9.72
CA ILE A 101 -15.18 -11.61 -8.46
C ILE A 101 -14.80 -10.66 -7.34
N TYR A 102 -15.64 -10.57 -6.32
CA TYR A 102 -15.39 -9.73 -5.15
C TYR A 102 -15.81 -10.43 -3.86
N LEU A 103 -15.36 -9.89 -2.73
CA LEU A 103 -15.74 -10.36 -1.39
C LEU A 103 -16.90 -9.52 -0.84
N GLU A 104 -18.01 -10.16 -0.51
CA GLU A 104 -19.15 -9.54 0.17
C GLU A 104 -19.04 -9.72 1.69
N VAL A 105 -19.35 -8.67 2.42
CA VAL A 105 -19.33 -8.64 3.89
C VAL A 105 -20.28 -9.68 4.49
N THR A 106 -19.79 -10.40 5.49
CA THR A 106 -20.56 -11.36 6.27
C THR A 106 -20.66 -10.94 7.73
N LYS A 107 -21.74 -11.36 8.41
CA LYS A 107 -21.91 -11.09 9.85
C LYS A 107 -20.82 -11.71 10.72
N LYS A 108 -20.14 -12.77 10.24
CA LYS A 108 -19.11 -13.50 11.00
C LYS A 108 -17.84 -12.70 11.20
N GLU A 109 -17.50 -11.84 10.24
CA GLU A 109 -16.27 -11.02 10.23
C GLU A 109 -16.12 -10.14 11.47
N ARG A 110 -17.24 -9.70 12.07
CA ARG A 110 -17.22 -8.79 13.22
C ARG A 110 -17.05 -9.50 14.56
N SER A 111 -16.99 -10.84 14.56
CA SER A 111 -16.86 -11.60 15.80
C SER A 111 -15.42 -11.62 16.31
N ARG A 112 -15.25 -11.61 17.64
CA ARG A 112 -13.92 -11.80 18.25
C ARG A 112 -13.27 -13.13 17.84
N ASP A 113 -14.09 -14.16 17.62
CA ASP A 113 -13.65 -15.46 17.10
C ASP A 113 -13.04 -15.33 15.69
N ALA A 114 -13.66 -14.54 14.80
CA ALA A 114 -13.13 -14.31 13.46
C ALA A 114 -11.79 -13.57 13.47
N ILE A 115 -11.66 -12.54 14.31
CA ILE A 115 -10.38 -11.83 14.52
C ILE A 115 -9.32 -12.79 15.06
N GLN A 116 -9.67 -13.62 16.05
CA GLN A 116 -8.73 -14.59 16.61
C GLN A 116 -8.28 -15.63 15.56
N LYS A 117 -9.21 -16.20 14.79
CA LYS A 117 -8.88 -17.13 13.71
C LYS A 117 -8.04 -16.50 12.60
N THR A 118 -8.21 -15.20 12.37
CA THR A 118 -7.32 -14.45 11.47
C THR A 118 -5.89 -14.42 12.01
N ARG A 119 -5.69 -14.14 13.31
CA ARG A 119 -4.36 -14.25 13.94
C ARG A 119 -3.79 -15.66 13.84
N ASP A 120 -4.59 -16.67 14.18
CA ASP A 120 -4.17 -18.07 14.12
C ASP A 120 -3.75 -18.46 12.69
N SER A 121 -4.43 -17.92 11.68
CA SER A 121 -4.08 -18.15 10.28
C SER A 121 -2.73 -17.55 9.89
N PHE A 122 -2.34 -16.40 10.46
CA PHE A 122 -1.00 -15.85 10.26
C PHE A 122 0.09 -16.67 10.95
N VAL A 123 -0.20 -17.22 12.14
CA VAL A 123 0.71 -18.14 12.82
C VAL A 123 0.90 -19.40 11.96
N ALA A 124 -0.17 -19.93 11.37
CA ALA A 124 -0.08 -21.07 10.46
C ALA A 124 0.68 -20.73 9.17
N LEU A 125 0.44 -19.56 8.57
CA LEU A 125 1.18 -19.08 7.40
C LEU A 125 2.68 -18.94 7.70
N ALA A 126 3.04 -18.49 8.90
CA ALA A 126 4.43 -18.37 9.34
C ALA A 126 5.22 -19.69 9.25
N GLU A 127 4.53 -20.84 9.35
CA GLU A 127 5.17 -22.15 9.30
C GLU A 127 5.57 -22.58 7.88
N CYS A 128 5.09 -21.90 6.84
CA CYS A 128 5.34 -22.28 5.44
C CYS A 128 5.78 -21.15 4.51
N VAL A 129 5.55 -19.88 4.85
CA VAL A 129 5.93 -18.72 4.02
C VAL A 129 7.45 -18.54 3.92
N THR A 130 7.97 -18.35 2.72
CA THR A 130 9.40 -18.08 2.48
C THR A 130 9.60 -16.61 2.11
N LEU A 131 10.48 -15.90 2.81
CA LEU A 131 10.86 -14.53 2.49
C LEU A 131 12.22 -14.52 1.81
N MET A 132 12.43 -13.68 0.80
CA MET A 132 13.74 -13.54 0.15
C MET A 132 13.93 -12.17 -0.45
N PHE A 133 15.18 -11.83 -0.76
CA PHE A 133 15.50 -10.70 -1.63
C PHE A 133 15.74 -11.18 -3.05
N ILE A 134 15.24 -10.44 -4.04
CA ILE A 134 15.59 -10.63 -5.44
C ILE A 134 17.09 -10.34 -5.57
N PRO A 135 17.92 -11.29 -6.04
CA PRO A 135 19.35 -11.06 -6.16
C PRO A 135 19.62 -9.87 -7.09
N SER A 136 20.64 -9.06 -6.78
CA SER A 136 20.92 -7.80 -7.50
C SER A 136 21.19 -7.97 -9.00
N THR A 137 21.58 -9.17 -9.44
CA THR A 137 21.72 -9.50 -10.88
C THR A 137 20.39 -9.57 -11.61
N TYR A 138 19.28 -9.76 -10.89
CA TYR A 138 17.91 -9.88 -11.41
C TYR A 138 17.01 -8.71 -11.00
N SER A 139 17.42 -7.86 -10.06
CA SER A 139 16.56 -6.77 -9.56
C SER A 139 16.21 -5.70 -10.59
N ARG A 140 16.99 -5.58 -11.69
CA ARG A 140 16.76 -4.56 -12.72
C ARG A 140 15.64 -4.89 -13.70
N THR A 141 15.14 -6.13 -13.71
CA THR A 141 14.07 -6.54 -14.61
C THR A 141 12.68 -6.35 -14.01
N GLU A 142 12.58 -6.13 -12.70
CA GLU A 142 11.32 -6.06 -11.99
C GLU A 142 10.97 -4.60 -11.68
N SER A 143 9.74 -4.20 -12.02
CA SER A 143 9.19 -2.87 -11.67
C SER A 143 8.53 -2.84 -10.29
N ALA A 144 8.31 -4.01 -9.67
CA ALA A 144 7.64 -4.14 -8.39
C ALA A 144 8.62 -4.13 -7.21
N TYR A 145 8.19 -3.58 -6.07
CA TYR A 145 8.97 -3.57 -4.83
C TYR A 145 8.95 -4.93 -4.12
N GLY A 146 7.93 -5.73 -4.38
CA GLY A 146 7.75 -7.08 -3.90
C GLY A 146 6.93 -7.88 -4.91
N ILE A 147 7.06 -9.20 -4.87
CA ILE A 147 6.24 -10.13 -5.65
C ILE A 147 5.99 -11.37 -4.80
N THR A 148 4.74 -11.81 -4.77
CA THR A 148 4.34 -13.07 -4.13
C THR A 148 4.02 -14.13 -5.18
N ASN A 149 4.53 -15.34 -4.96
CA ASN A 149 4.20 -16.48 -5.81
C ASN A 149 3.65 -17.66 -4.99
N GLU A 150 2.77 -18.44 -5.61
CA GLU A 150 2.10 -19.58 -5.01
C GLU A 150 3.00 -20.83 -4.85
N ARG A 151 4.11 -20.88 -5.60
CA ARG A 151 4.95 -22.08 -5.70
C ARG A 151 6.41 -21.78 -5.44
N ARG A 152 7.06 -22.78 -4.86
CA ARG A 152 8.51 -22.79 -4.73
C ARG A 152 9.19 -22.92 -6.07
N LYS A 153 10.35 -22.28 -6.20
CA LYS A 153 11.23 -22.39 -7.38
C LYS A 153 10.58 -21.93 -8.69
N CYS A 154 9.63 -21.00 -8.60
CA CYS A 154 9.02 -20.35 -9.76
C CYS A 154 9.92 -19.29 -10.39
N TRP A 155 10.91 -18.79 -9.64
CA TRP A 155 11.82 -17.75 -10.10
C TRP A 155 12.90 -18.29 -11.02
N GLU A 156 13.30 -17.50 -12.03
CA GLU A 156 14.38 -17.89 -12.96
C GLU A 156 15.72 -18.13 -12.23
N TRP A 157 15.96 -17.38 -11.16
CA TRP A 157 17.16 -17.49 -10.32
C TRP A 157 17.07 -18.58 -9.24
N SER A 158 15.94 -19.27 -9.12
CA SER A 158 15.77 -20.32 -8.10
C SER A 158 16.72 -21.51 -8.29
N LYS A 159 17.20 -21.73 -9.52
CA LYS A 159 18.21 -22.75 -9.88
C LYS A 159 19.55 -22.58 -9.15
N HIS A 160 19.82 -21.39 -8.61
CA HIS A 160 21.05 -21.10 -7.86
C HIS A 160 20.95 -21.45 -6.37
N PHE A 161 19.74 -21.72 -5.86
CA PHE A 161 19.51 -22.10 -4.47
C PHE A 161 19.55 -23.62 -4.31
N ARG A 162 20.14 -24.05 -3.20
CA ARG A 162 20.07 -25.43 -2.70
C ARG A 162 18.83 -25.59 -1.84
N ASP A 163 18.33 -26.81 -1.70
CA ASP A 163 17.20 -27.07 -0.80
C ASP A 163 17.50 -26.68 0.67
N SER A 164 18.78 -26.70 1.06
CA SER A 164 19.25 -26.25 2.38
C SER A 164 19.22 -24.73 2.58
N ASP A 165 19.13 -23.95 1.50
CA ASP A 165 19.06 -22.50 1.55
C ASP A 165 17.66 -22.01 1.93
N TYR A 166 16.66 -22.88 1.76
CA TYR A 166 15.29 -22.59 2.08
C TYR A 166 14.98 -22.73 3.58
N PRO A 167 14.06 -21.89 4.12
CA PRO A 167 13.51 -22.10 5.45
C PRO A 167 12.97 -23.52 5.64
N TYR A 168 13.14 -24.04 6.86
CA TYR A 168 12.53 -25.31 7.22
C TYR A 168 11.01 -25.19 7.15
N ILE A 169 10.40 -26.12 6.40
CA ILE A 169 8.95 -26.30 6.34
C ILE A 169 8.65 -27.63 7.04
N SER A 170 7.75 -27.58 8.02
CA SER A 170 7.35 -28.75 8.80
C SER A 170 6.82 -29.87 7.88
N ARG A 171 6.96 -31.13 8.31
CA ARG A 171 6.42 -32.27 7.54
C ARG A 171 4.93 -32.12 7.27
N LYS A 172 4.17 -31.65 8.27
CA LYS A 172 2.74 -31.32 8.13
C LYS A 172 2.51 -30.43 6.92
N ASN A 173 3.23 -29.32 6.79
CA ASN A 173 3.03 -28.37 5.70
C ASN A 173 3.54 -28.90 4.34
N LYS A 174 4.54 -29.79 4.33
CA LYS A 174 4.94 -30.52 3.10
C LYS A 174 3.87 -31.50 2.63
N ASP A 175 3.18 -32.17 3.56
CA ASP A 175 2.08 -33.06 3.22
C ASP A 175 0.89 -32.24 2.69
N LEU A 176 0.61 -31.08 3.30
CA LEU A 176 -0.38 -30.12 2.78
C LEU A 176 -0.03 -29.66 1.35
N GLU A 177 1.24 -29.38 1.03
CA GLU A 177 1.67 -29.01 -0.33
C GLU A 177 1.32 -30.10 -1.36
N ARG A 178 1.47 -31.38 -0.98
CA ARG A 178 1.06 -32.52 -1.83
C ARG A 178 -0.45 -32.58 -2.05
N ASP A 179 -1.23 -32.11 -1.08
CA ASP A 179 -2.68 -31.95 -1.18
C ASP A 179 -3.07 -30.65 -1.90
N GLY A 180 -2.12 -29.99 -2.58
CA GLY A 180 -2.34 -28.76 -3.34
C GLY A 180 -2.43 -27.50 -2.47
N PHE A 181 -1.91 -27.50 -1.25
CA PHE A 181 -1.65 -26.24 -0.55
C PHE A 181 -0.50 -25.49 -1.21
N LYS A 182 -0.64 -24.18 -1.26
CA LYS A 182 0.40 -23.28 -1.73
C LYS A 182 1.34 -22.96 -0.57
N ASN A 183 2.64 -22.90 -0.85
CA ASN A 183 3.66 -22.43 0.09
C ASN A 183 4.14 -21.08 -0.44
N PRO A 184 3.54 -19.96 -0.01
CA PRO A 184 3.81 -18.67 -0.62
C PRO A 184 5.28 -18.29 -0.48
N GLU A 185 5.86 -17.79 -1.57
CA GLU A 185 7.18 -17.18 -1.59
C GLU A 185 7.04 -15.69 -1.83
N ILE A 186 7.57 -14.88 -0.93
CA ILE A 186 7.61 -13.42 -1.04
C ILE A 186 9.03 -13.02 -1.40
N ALA A 187 9.21 -12.48 -2.60
CA ALA A 187 10.46 -11.93 -3.07
C ALA A 187 10.41 -10.40 -3.02
N ILE A 188 11.33 -9.79 -2.29
CA ILE A 188 11.43 -8.34 -2.10
C ILE A 188 12.57 -7.77 -2.95
N LEU A 189 12.38 -6.59 -3.52
CA LEU A 189 13.38 -5.93 -4.35
C LEU A 189 14.74 -5.82 -3.64
N GLY A 190 15.81 -6.22 -4.34
CA GLY A 190 17.17 -6.27 -3.81
C GLY A 190 17.72 -4.93 -3.29
N ASP A 191 17.12 -3.81 -3.69
CA ASP A 191 17.53 -2.48 -3.24
C ASP A 191 17.26 -2.22 -1.77
N PHE A 192 16.25 -2.86 -1.18
CA PHE A 192 16.05 -2.83 0.25
C PHE A 192 17.23 -3.51 0.96
N GLN A 193 17.70 -4.65 0.44
CA GLN A 193 18.88 -5.33 0.97
C GLN A 193 20.15 -4.47 0.81
N ASP A 194 20.39 -3.88 -0.37
CA ASP A 194 21.52 -2.99 -0.63
C ASP A 194 21.50 -1.78 0.33
N TYR A 195 20.31 -1.22 0.58
CA TYR A 195 20.12 -0.16 1.56
C TYR A 195 20.53 -0.60 2.97
N TYR A 196 20.00 -1.70 3.50
CA TYR A 196 20.35 -2.13 4.86
C TYR A 196 21.83 -2.50 5.01
N ARG A 197 22.43 -3.05 3.94
CA ARG A 197 23.81 -3.49 3.95
C ARG A 197 24.81 -2.33 3.85
N PHE A 198 24.57 -1.41 2.91
CA PHE A 198 25.54 -0.38 2.56
C PHE A 198 25.02 1.04 2.76
N GLY A 199 23.76 1.29 2.42
CA GLY A 199 23.17 2.63 2.40
C GLY A 199 22.91 3.22 3.79
N ARG A 200 22.29 2.45 4.69
CA ARG A 200 21.65 2.95 5.93
C ARG A 200 22.55 3.83 6.80
N ARG A 201 23.84 3.51 6.92
CA ARG A 201 24.77 4.26 7.79
C ARG A 201 25.10 5.67 7.29
N GLN A 202 24.87 5.93 6.01
CA GLN A 202 25.20 7.20 5.35
C GLN A 202 23.95 8.09 5.19
N ARG A 203 22.81 7.67 5.72
CA ARG A 203 21.52 8.32 5.49
C ARG A 203 21.08 9.13 6.68
N THR A 204 20.31 10.18 6.41
CA THR A 204 19.64 10.96 7.44
C THR A 204 18.57 10.12 8.13
N GLN A 205 18.08 10.61 9.27
CA GLN A 205 16.98 9.95 9.96
C GLN A 205 15.68 9.93 9.12
N SER A 206 15.40 11.00 8.37
CA SER A 206 14.22 11.06 7.50
C SER A 206 14.30 10.08 6.34
N GLU A 207 15.46 9.98 5.68
CA GLU A 207 15.70 8.96 4.65
C GLU A 207 15.54 7.54 5.23
N CYS A 208 16.07 7.30 6.43
CA CYS A 208 15.92 6.00 7.08
C CYS A 208 14.47 5.64 7.36
N TYR A 209 13.67 6.59 7.87
CA TYR A 209 12.25 6.38 8.13
C TYR A 209 11.46 6.08 6.86
N ARG A 210 11.72 6.78 5.75
CA ARG A 210 11.06 6.50 4.47
C ARG A 210 11.35 5.10 3.96
N MET A 211 12.62 4.68 4.03
CA MET A 211 13.03 3.33 3.63
C MET A 211 12.44 2.24 4.52
N GLU A 212 12.53 2.42 5.84
CA GLU A 212 12.00 1.44 6.81
C GLU A 212 10.46 1.35 6.69
N PHE A 213 9.77 2.48 6.48
CA PHE A 213 8.32 2.50 6.26
C PHE A 213 7.94 1.76 4.97
N MET A 214 8.56 2.12 3.84
CA MET A 214 8.25 1.48 2.56
C MET A 214 8.56 -0.01 2.57
N PHE A 215 9.63 -0.44 3.27
CA PHE A 215 9.91 -1.86 3.43
C PHE A 215 8.81 -2.57 4.23
N ALA A 216 8.35 -1.97 5.33
CA ALA A 216 7.26 -2.52 6.15
C ALA A 216 5.93 -2.60 5.37
N VAL A 217 5.61 -1.57 4.59
CA VAL A 217 4.42 -1.56 3.73
C VAL A 217 4.52 -2.61 2.64
N THR A 218 5.66 -2.67 1.94
CA THR A 218 5.89 -3.63 0.84
C THR A 218 5.75 -5.06 1.34
N ILE A 219 6.38 -5.43 2.46
CA ILE A 219 6.33 -6.82 2.92
C ILE A 219 4.92 -7.21 3.39
N VAL A 220 4.13 -6.29 3.95
CA VAL A 220 2.75 -6.59 4.35
C VAL A 220 1.79 -6.62 3.15
N HIS A 221 2.02 -5.78 2.15
CA HIS A 221 1.37 -5.88 0.85
C HIS A 221 1.53 -7.29 0.27
N GLU A 222 2.77 -7.82 0.24
CA GLU A 222 3.00 -9.20 -0.22
C GLU A 222 2.39 -10.26 0.72
N VAL A 223 2.31 -10.00 2.03
CA VAL A 223 1.60 -10.90 2.96
C VAL A 223 0.10 -10.94 2.67
N ALA A 224 -0.51 -9.87 2.14
CA ALA A 224 -1.92 -9.87 1.73
C ALA A 224 -2.17 -10.92 0.64
N HIS A 225 -1.33 -10.92 -0.40
CA HIS A 225 -1.32 -11.92 -1.47
C HIS A 225 -1.06 -13.32 -0.92
N ALA A 226 -0.02 -13.48 -0.10
CA ALA A 226 0.35 -14.77 0.48
C ALA A 226 -0.76 -15.35 1.36
N HIS A 227 -1.46 -14.50 2.12
CA HIS A 227 -2.58 -14.90 2.96
C HIS A 227 -3.74 -15.40 2.11
N TRP A 228 -4.12 -14.69 1.05
CA TRP A 228 -5.14 -15.15 0.10
C TRP A 228 -4.78 -16.52 -0.51
N MET A 229 -3.55 -16.66 -1.00
CA MET A 229 -3.06 -17.93 -1.56
C MET A 229 -3.12 -19.07 -0.55
N PHE A 230 -2.82 -18.78 0.72
CA PHE A 230 -2.82 -19.74 1.82
C PHE A 230 -4.23 -20.23 2.21
N GLN A 231 -5.28 -19.40 2.08
CA GLN A 231 -6.65 -19.78 2.46
C GLN A 231 -7.33 -20.80 1.52
N ARG A 232 -6.70 -21.19 0.41
CA ARG A 232 -7.19 -22.24 -0.52
C ARG A 232 -8.60 -21.99 -1.06
N ARG A 233 -8.95 -20.76 -1.41
CA ARG A 233 -10.19 -20.51 -2.14
C ARG A 233 -10.02 -20.98 -3.60
N GLN A 234 -10.10 -22.30 -3.81
CA GLN A 234 -9.95 -22.96 -5.12
C GLN A 234 -11.05 -22.58 -6.12
N GLU A 235 -12.12 -21.94 -5.65
CA GLU A 235 -13.34 -21.67 -6.41
C GLU A 235 -13.14 -20.75 -7.64
N TYR A 236 -12.00 -20.05 -7.76
CA TYR A 236 -11.84 -18.97 -8.76
C TYR A 236 -10.58 -19.05 -9.63
N MET A 237 -10.15 -20.26 -10.00
CA MET A 237 -9.06 -20.49 -10.97
C MET A 237 -7.73 -19.78 -10.62
N GLY A 238 -7.50 -19.51 -9.33
CA GLY A 238 -6.29 -18.83 -8.86
C GLY A 238 -6.25 -17.33 -9.10
N GLN A 239 -7.34 -16.69 -9.55
CA GLN A 239 -7.42 -15.23 -9.62
C GLN A 239 -7.69 -14.64 -8.23
N GLU A 240 -7.07 -13.50 -7.95
CA GLU A 240 -7.41 -12.70 -6.78
C GLU A 240 -8.78 -12.03 -6.97
N PRO A 241 -9.60 -11.96 -5.92
CA PRO A 241 -10.85 -11.21 -5.95
C PRO A 241 -10.55 -9.73 -5.73
N HIS A 242 -11.50 -8.89 -6.13
CA HIS A 242 -11.58 -7.56 -5.52
C HIS A 242 -11.97 -7.72 -4.04
N TRP A 243 -11.40 -6.88 -3.20
CA TRP A 243 -11.71 -6.85 -1.78
C TRP A 243 -13.17 -6.42 -1.53
N ASN A 244 -13.78 -5.63 -2.42
CA ASN A 244 -15.22 -5.36 -2.44
C ASN A 244 -15.69 -5.00 -3.87
N ASP A 245 -16.97 -4.74 -4.08
CA ASP A 245 -17.56 -4.41 -5.39
C ASP A 245 -17.37 -2.96 -5.85
N TYR A 246 -16.80 -2.10 -5.01
CA TYR A 246 -16.48 -0.70 -5.31
C TYR A 246 -15.03 -0.49 -5.73
N GLU A 247 -14.16 -1.50 -5.62
CA GLU A 247 -12.76 -1.35 -6.00
C GLU A 247 -12.60 -1.11 -7.50
N PRO A 248 -11.86 -0.05 -7.88
CA PRO A 248 -11.55 0.19 -9.28
C PRO A 248 -10.49 -0.80 -9.80
N GLY A 249 -10.31 -0.83 -11.12
CA GLY A 249 -9.11 -1.40 -11.72
C GLY A 249 -9.07 -2.93 -11.76
N ARG A 250 -7.84 -3.46 -11.67
CA ARG A 250 -7.55 -4.89 -11.57
C ARG A 250 -7.58 -5.34 -10.10
N PRO A 251 -8.01 -6.58 -9.82
CA PRO A 251 -7.93 -7.11 -8.46
C PRO A 251 -6.46 -7.19 -8.03
N GLU A 252 -6.16 -6.50 -6.93
CA GLU A 252 -4.82 -6.42 -6.35
C GLU A 252 -5.00 -6.24 -4.84
N LEU A 253 -4.93 -7.34 -4.10
CA LEU A 253 -5.25 -7.34 -2.68
C LEU A 253 -4.25 -6.55 -1.82
N GLY A 254 -3.00 -6.43 -2.26
CA GLY A 254 -1.98 -5.65 -1.55
C GLY A 254 -2.26 -4.14 -1.60
N PHE A 255 -2.67 -3.62 -2.76
CA PHE A 255 -3.09 -2.22 -2.91
C PHE A 255 -4.41 -1.93 -2.23
N SER A 256 -5.32 -2.91 -2.22
CA SER A 256 -6.51 -2.85 -1.38
C SER A 256 -6.14 -2.68 0.09
N TRP A 257 -5.22 -3.52 0.59
CA TRP A 257 -4.75 -3.44 1.97
C TRP A 257 -4.12 -2.08 2.28
N GLU A 258 -3.26 -1.55 1.42
CA GLU A 258 -2.67 -0.21 1.59
C GLU A 258 -3.72 0.89 1.61
N SER A 259 -4.64 0.86 0.64
CA SER A 259 -5.70 1.87 0.52
C SER A 259 -6.60 1.86 1.74
N VAL A 260 -6.95 0.69 2.26
CA VAL A 260 -7.82 0.55 3.43
C VAL A 260 -7.10 0.88 4.74
N THR A 261 -5.86 0.41 4.90
CA THR A 261 -5.12 0.48 6.17
C THR A 261 -4.34 1.79 6.32
N LEU A 262 -3.77 2.30 5.24
CA LEU A 262 -2.96 3.52 5.26
C LEU A 262 -3.74 4.72 4.71
N GLY A 263 -4.92 4.46 4.13
CA GLY A 263 -5.68 5.45 3.39
C GLY A 263 -5.04 5.78 2.04
N ARG A 264 -3.97 5.09 1.61
CA ARG A 264 -3.21 5.48 0.42
C ARG A 264 -2.18 4.44 -0.01
N ILE A 265 -1.83 4.46 -1.29
CA ILE A 265 -0.72 3.69 -1.86
C ILE A 265 0.52 4.58 -1.85
N CYS A 266 1.56 4.15 -1.13
CA CYS A 266 2.79 4.94 -0.96
C CYS A 266 3.85 4.51 -2.00
N ASN A 267 4.55 5.48 -2.58
CA ASN A 267 5.57 5.27 -3.61
C ASN A 267 6.80 6.13 -3.38
N PHE A 268 7.99 5.64 -3.74
CA PHE A 268 9.14 6.53 -3.92
C PHE A 268 8.93 7.42 -5.15
N LEU A 269 9.43 8.65 -5.09
CA LEU A 269 9.46 9.56 -6.24
C LEU A 269 10.18 8.96 -7.47
N TYR A 270 11.20 8.13 -7.26
CA TYR A 270 11.95 7.49 -8.35
C TYR A 270 12.17 6.02 -8.08
N HIS A 271 13.02 5.77 -7.09
CA HIS A 271 13.55 4.47 -6.80
C HIS A 271 14.00 4.45 -5.34
N PRO A 272 13.95 3.30 -4.65
CA PRO A 272 14.41 3.19 -3.26
C PRO A 272 15.85 3.66 -3.02
N ARG A 273 16.67 3.75 -4.08
CA ARG A 273 18.07 4.23 -4.01
C ARG A 273 18.22 5.75 -3.94
N GLU A 274 17.19 6.51 -4.28
CA GLU A 274 17.28 7.97 -4.32
C GLU A 274 16.82 8.61 -3.02
N TYR A 275 16.16 7.84 -2.15
CA TYR A 275 15.69 8.30 -0.85
C TYR A 275 14.96 9.65 -0.95
N GLY A 276 14.20 9.83 -2.05
CA GLY A 276 13.35 10.99 -2.31
C GLY A 276 12.07 10.95 -1.48
N PRO A 277 11.26 12.02 -1.50
CA PRO A 277 10.01 12.05 -0.75
C PRO A 277 9.14 10.85 -1.14
N LEU A 278 8.35 10.35 -0.19
CA LEU A 278 7.31 9.40 -0.54
C LEU A 278 6.12 10.17 -1.09
N LEU A 279 5.47 9.59 -2.07
CA LEU A 279 4.33 10.15 -2.76
C LEU A 279 3.13 9.22 -2.65
N SER A 280 1.96 9.78 -2.83
CA SER A 280 0.72 9.06 -3.09
C SER A 280 -0.03 9.73 -4.21
N THR A 281 -0.50 8.94 -5.16
CA THR A 281 -1.28 9.43 -6.31
C THR A 281 -2.72 9.03 -6.26
N ARG A 282 -3.56 9.92 -6.78
CA ARG A 282 -4.94 9.61 -7.07
C ARG A 282 -5.32 10.19 -8.41
N THR A 283 -5.87 9.34 -9.28
CA THR A 283 -6.29 9.71 -10.63
C THR A 283 -7.80 9.56 -10.73
N TYR A 284 -8.42 10.58 -11.29
CA TYR A 284 -9.82 10.61 -11.66
C TYR A 284 -9.93 10.74 -13.17
N MET A 285 -10.91 10.05 -13.73
CA MET A 285 -11.21 10.06 -15.16
C MET A 285 -12.70 10.26 -15.37
N TRP A 286 -13.05 11.06 -16.37
CA TRP A 286 -14.45 11.25 -16.76
C TRP A 286 -14.55 11.61 -18.24
N PRO A 287 -15.64 11.22 -18.92
CA PRO A 287 -15.93 11.72 -20.26
C PRO A 287 -16.11 13.24 -20.20
N THR A 288 -15.55 14.00 -21.13
CA THR A 288 -15.57 15.48 -21.05
C THR A 288 -16.98 16.08 -21.07
N GLN A 289 -17.95 15.38 -21.64
CA GLN A 289 -19.34 15.84 -21.65
C GLN A 289 -20.01 15.70 -20.27
N ASP A 290 -19.40 14.98 -19.33
CA ASP A 290 -19.91 14.77 -17.98
C ASP A 290 -19.42 15.84 -16.99
N VAL A 291 -19.95 17.05 -17.18
CA VAL A 291 -19.67 18.22 -16.31
C VAL A 291 -20.09 17.93 -14.86
N ARG A 292 -21.13 17.12 -14.66
CA ARG A 292 -21.58 16.73 -13.32
C ARG A 292 -20.51 15.91 -12.62
N LYS A 293 -19.94 14.90 -13.29
CA LYS A 293 -18.87 14.07 -12.71
C LYS A 293 -17.63 14.90 -12.38
N GLN A 294 -17.27 15.86 -13.25
CA GLN A 294 -16.20 16.81 -12.97
C GLN A 294 -16.47 17.60 -11.68
N GLN A 295 -17.68 18.13 -11.51
CA GLN A 295 -18.06 18.85 -10.29
C GLN A 295 -18.03 17.96 -9.05
N GLU A 296 -18.51 16.72 -9.15
CA GLU A 296 -18.44 15.73 -8.06
C GLU A 296 -16.98 15.45 -7.66
N ILE A 297 -16.07 15.27 -8.62
CA ILE A 297 -14.64 15.07 -8.37
C ILE A 297 -14.05 16.29 -7.65
N TYR A 298 -14.34 17.51 -8.10
CA TYR A 298 -13.85 18.71 -7.42
C TYR A 298 -14.46 18.87 -6.03
N GLN A 299 -15.74 18.58 -5.85
CA GLN A 299 -16.38 18.63 -4.54
C GLN A 299 -15.74 17.64 -3.57
N GLU A 300 -15.46 16.42 -4.03
CA GLU A 300 -14.77 15.40 -3.24
C GLU A 300 -13.33 15.83 -2.92
N LEU A 301 -12.57 16.20 -3.95
CA LEU A 301 -11.16 16.56 -3.85
C LEU A 301 -10.92 17.73 -2.90
N TYR A 302 -11.87 18.66 -2.86
CA TYR A 302 -11.75 19.91 -2.15
C TYR A 302 -12.68 20.02 -0.95
N GLN A 303 -13.37 18.93 -0.60
CA GLN A 303 -14.29 18.85 0.54
C GLN A 303 -15.31 20.02 0.56
N GLY A 304 -15.83 20.36 -0.61
CA GLY A 304 -16.78 21.46 -0.79
C GLY A 304 -16.19 22.88 -0.74
N VAL A 305 -14.88 23.04 -0.57
CA VAL A 305 -14.23 24.36 -0.73
C VAL A 305 -14.32 24.77 -2.20
N PRO A 306 -14.85 25.97 -2.53
CA PRO A 306 -14.93 26.44 -3.91
C PRO A 306 -13.54 26.55 -4.54
N VAL A 307 -13.38 26.08 -5.78
CA VAL A 307 -12.09 25.97 -6.49
C VAL A 307 -11.30 27.28 -6.50
N GLU A 308 -11.99 28.41 -6.61
CA GLU A 308 -11.41 29.76 -6.57
C GLU A 308 -10.75 30.14 -5.23
N GLN A 309 -11.09 29.43 -4.14
CA GLN A 309 -10.52 29.66 -2.80
C GLN A 309 -9.33 28.74 -2.50
N ILE A 310 -9.19 27.68 -3.30
CA ILE A 310 -8.11 26.72 -3.25
C ILE A 310 -6.96 27.38 -3.98
N GLY A 311 -6.14 28.15 -3.28
CA GLY A 311 -5.08 28.88 -3.96
C GLY A 311 -4.20 27.91 -4.77
N PHE A 312 -4.16 28.10 -6.09
CA PHE A 312 -3.25 27.42 -6.99
C PHE A 312 -2.16 28.40 -7.40
N PHE A 313 -0.90 27.96 -7.36
CA PHE A 313 0.11 28.57 -8.21
C PHE A 313 0.33 27.65 -9.41
N GLN A 314 0.16 28.20 -10.61
CA GLN A 314 0.51 27.49 -11.83
C GLN A 314 2.01 27.20 -11.80
N ALA A 315 2.38 25.93 -11.97
CA ALA A 315 3.78 25.56 -12.03
C ALA A 315 4.43 26.24 -13.24
N HIS A 316 5.63 26.79 -13.07
CA HIS A 316 6.35 27.47 -14.15
C HIS A 316 6.95 26.49 -15.19
N THR A 317 6.85 25.19 -14.95
CA THR A 317 7.42 24.17 -15.82
C THR A 317 6.52 23.92 -17.04
N PRO A 318 7.09 23.69 -18.23
CA PRO A 318 6.32 23.24 -19.39
C PRO A 318 5.54 21.97 -19.08
N VAL A 319 4.21 22.04 -19.24
CA VAL A 319 3.32 20.88 -19.05
C VAL A 319 3.50 19.93 -20.22
N HIS A 320 3.68 18.64 -19.95
CA HIS A 320 3.80 17.62 -20.99
C HIS A 320 2.40 17.04 -21.33
N PRO A 321 1.79 17.40 -22.49
CA PRO A 321 0.40 17.02 -22.81
C PRO A 321 0.17 15.50 -22.89
N GLY A 322 1.20 14.77 -23.34
CA GLY A 322 1.19 13.32 -23.42
C GLY A 322 1.48 12.63 -22.10
N TRP A 323 1.72 13.38 -21.01
CA TRP A 323 1.92 12.73 -19.72
C TRP A 323 0.58 12.23 -19.21
N LEU A 324 0.58 10.94 -18.91
CA LEU A 324 -0.46 10.25 -18.18
C LEU A 324 0.20 9.77 -16.89
N PRO A 325 -0.55 9.64 -15.78
CA PRO A 325 -0.11 8.81 -14.67
C PRO A 325 0.23 7.43 -15.26
N GLY A 326 1.52 7.19 -15.47
CA GLY A 326 1.98 6.09 -16.29
C GLY A 326 1.95 4.77 -15.53
N HIS A 327 2.16 3.67 -16.26
CA HIS A 327 2.43 2.34 -15.68
C HIS A 327 3.63 2.33 -14.72
N ASP A 328 4.48 3.35 -14.79
CA ASP A 328 5.68 3.47 -13.96
C ASP A 328 5.35 3.80 -12.49
N TRP A 329 4.12 4.25 -12.21
CA TRP A 329 3.69 4.54 -10.85
C TRP A 329 2.97 3.33 -10.28
N ARG A 330 3.52 2.79 -9.18
CA ARG A 330 2.96 1.64 -8.48
C ARG A 330 1.53 1.93 -8.01
N GLY A 331 0.60 1.05 -8.36
CA GLY A 331 -0.83 1.19 -8.09
C GLY A 331 -1.60 1.96 -9.18
N SER A 332 -0.96 2.42 -10.25
CA SER A 332 -1.65 3.05 -11.38
C SER A 332 -2.71 2.14 -11.99
N GLU A 333 -2.42 0.84 -12.12
CA GLU A 333 -3.31 -0.21 -12.61
C GLU A 333 -4.51 -0.49 -11.69
N TYR A 334 -4.36 -0.18 -10.40
CA TYR A 334 -5.43 -0.27 -9.41
C TYR A 334 -6.32 0.99 -9.47
N LEU A 335 -5.72 2.16 -9.66
CA LEU A 335 -6.42 3.46 -9.64
C LEU A 335 -6.96 3.90 -11.01
N CYS A 336 -6.43 3.37 -12.11
CA CYS A 336 -6.72 3.80 -13.48
C CYS A 336 -6.91 2.58 -14.38
N THR A 337 -8.14 2.40 -14.87
CA THR A 337 -8.54 1.23 -15.67
C THR A 337 -8.06 1.29 -17.12
N ASP A 338 -7.91 2.50 -17.69
CA ASP A 338 -7.52 2.71 -19.08
C ASP A 338 -6.99 4.15 -19.30
N PRO A 339 -5.72 4.44 -19.02
CA PRO A 339 -5.16 5.79 -19.15
C PRO A 339 -5.12 6.28 -20.61
N GLU A 340 -5.28 5.40 -21.59
CA GLU A 340 -5.23 5.73 -23.02
C GLU A 340 -6.61 5.92 -23.64
N ALA A 341 -7.68 5.78 -22.85
CA ALA A 341 -9.05 5.97 -23.33
C ALA A 341 -9.21 7.35 -23.98
N ALA A 342 -9.40 7.35 -25.30
CA ALA A 342 -9.60 8.56 -26.09
C ALA A 342 -10.88 9.29 -25.65
N GLY A 343 -10.81 10.63 -25.59
CA GLY A 343 -11.97 11.47 -25.25
C GLY A 343 -12.27 11.58 -23.74
N MET A 344 -11.35 11.13 -22.88
CA MET A 344 -11.45 11.31 -21.43
C MET A 344 -10.70 12.57 -20.98
N SER A 345 -11.26 13.25 -19.97
CA SER A 345 -10.55 14.21 -19.14
C SER A 345 -9.94 13.49 -17.93
N TYR A 346 -8.83 14.02 -17.42
CA TYR A 346 -8.04 13.44 -16.34
C TYR A 346 -7.72 14.48 -15.29
N LEU A 347 -7.82 14.10 -14.03
CA LEU A 347 -7.24 14.83 -12.91
C LEU A 347 -6.41 13.87 -12.08
N CYS A 348 -5.13 14.16 -11.94
CA CYS A 348 -4.22 13.44 -11.06
C CYS A 348 -3.75 14.38 -9.95
N ILE A 349 -3.96 13.98 -8.70
CA ILE A 349 -3.38 14.65 -7.54
C ILE A 349 -2.28 13.78 -6.95
N VAL A 350 -1.13 14.41 -6.71
CA VAL A 350 0.04 13.76 -6.12
C VAL A 350 0.39 14.46 -4.83
N HIS A 351 0.24 13.74 -3.73
CA HIS A 351 0.62 14.22 -2.40
C HIS A 351 2.02 13.74 -2.07
N ALA A 352 2.88 14.62 -1.60
CA ALA A 352 4.05 14.19 -0.85
C ALA A 352 3.62 13.78 0.56
N ILE A 353 4.23 12.76 1.13
CA ILE A 353 3.88 12.24 2.44
C ILE A 353 4.77 12.93 3.49
N PRO A 354 4.20 13.64 4.49
CA PRO A 354 4.97 14.30 5.52
C PRO A 354 5.75 13.31 6.40
N MET A 355 6.97 13.67 6.78
CA MET A 355 7.80 12.82 7.65
C MET A 355 7.21 12.64 9.04
N LYS A 356 6.42 13.60 9.54
CA LYS A 356 5.68 13.44 10.81
C LYS A 356 4.69 12.28 10.75
N TRP A 357 3.98 12.15 9.63
CA TRP A 357 3.06 11.05 9.39
C TRP A 357 3.80 9.71 9.26
N ILE A 358 4.96 9.68 8.59
CA ILE A 358 5.77 8.45 8.49
C ILE A 358 6.31 8.05 9.87
N ALA A 359 6.89 9.00 10.62
CA ALA A 359 7.48 8.74 11.92
C ALA A 359 6.44 8.33 12.98
N SER A 360 5.18 8.78 12.86
CA SER A 360 4.11 8.43 13.80
C SER A 360 3.81 6.92 13.79
N TRP A 361 3.98 6.23 12.67
CA TRP A 361 3.87 4.77 12.59
C TRP A 361 4.92 4.03 13.43
N PHE A 362 6.04 4.67 13.75
CA PHE A 362 7.12 4.11 14.57
C PHE A 362 7.08 4.59 16.04
N SER A 363 5.96 5.19 16.45
CA SER A 363 5.72 5.68 17.81
C SER A 363 4.79 4.74 18.56
N GLU A 364 5.22 4.27 19.73
CA GLU A 364 4.43 3.38 20.59
C GLU A 364 3.22 4.13 21.17
N ASP A 365 3.39 5.40 21.52
CA ASP A 365 2.31 6.25 22.05
C ASP A 365 1.16 6.38 21.03
N GLU A 366 1.51 6.42 19.75
CA GLU A 366 0.57 6.51 18.62
C GLU A 366 -0.20 5.20 18.45
N TRP A 367 0.46 4.05 18.63
CA TRP A 367 -0.22 2.76 18.67
C TRP A 367 -1.10 2.59 19.91
N VAL A 368 -0.67 3.07 21.08
CA VAL A 368 -1.49 3.13 22.28
C VAL A 368 -2.74 3.99 22.05
N ALA A 369 -2.60 5.15 21.41
CA ALA A 369 -3.74 5.99 21.04
C ALA A 369 -4.72 5.26 20.10
N ARG A 370 -4.22 4.57 19.06
CA ARG A 370 -5.06 3.73 18.16
C ARG A 370 -5.79 2.63 18.91
N ARG A 371 -5.10 1.87 19.78
CA ARG A 371 -5.71 0.82 20.61
C ARG A 371 -6.80 1.38 21.51
N ASN A 372 -6.53 2.50 22.17
CA ASN A 372 -7.49 3.17 23.06
C ASN A 372 -8.73 3.62 22.30
N TRP A 373 -8.54 4.24 21.14
CA TRP A 373 -9.64 4.65 20.27
C TRP A 373 -10.49 3.45 19.83
N TRP A 374 -9.84 2.43 19.28
CA TRP A 374 -10.49 1.18 18.86
C TRP A 374 -11.28 0.53 19.99
N ASN A 375 -10.73 0.53 21.21
CA ASN A 375 -11.40 -0.03 22.38
C ASN A 375 -12.59 0.82 22.87
N GLN A 376 -12.55 2.14 22.68
CA GLN A 376 -13.63 3.05 23.06
C GLN A 376 -14.79 2.94 22.08
N THR A 377 -14.52 3.07 20.78
CA THR A 377 -15.54 2.97 19.73
C THR A 377 -16.05 1.53 19.58
N GLY A 378 -15.21 0.53 19.86
CA GLY A 378 -15.47 -0.92 19.84
C GLY A 378 -16.60 -1.39 20.75
N ARG A 379 -16.80 -0.72 21.89
CA ARG A 379 -17.70 -1.18 22.96
C ARG A 379 -19.17 -0.96 22.64
N ASP A 380 -19.51 0.16 22.01
CA ASP A 380 -20.91 0.54 21.80
C ASP A 380 -21.49 0.00 20.49
N ARG A 381 -20.63 -0.46 19.57
CA ARG A 381 -21.02 -1.10 18.30
C ARG A 381 -19.95 -2.12 17.91
N PRO A 382 -20.19 -3.44 18.08
CA PRO A 382 -19.25 -4.48 17.67
C PRO A 382 -18.94 -4.38 16.16
N GLY A 383 -17.71 -3.98 15.83
CA GLY A 383 -17.21 -3.81 14.46
C GLY A 383 -16.88 -2.38 14.04
N THR A 384 -16.41 -1.51 14.94
CA THR A 384 -16.24 -0.07 14.71
C THR A 384 -14.85 0.36 14.25
N LEU A 385 -14.84 0.98 13.07
CA LEU A 385 -14.24 2.29 12.79
C LEU A 385 -12.72 2.43 12.94
N PHE A 386 -11.99 1.81 11.99
CA PHE A 386 -10.61 2.20 11.72
C PHE A 386 -10.61 3.34 10.68
N GLU A 387 -10.15 4.52 11.10
CA GLU A 387 -9.88 5.63 10.19
C GLU A 387 -8.36 5.77 10.06
N PRO A 388 -7.79 5.64 8.84
CA PRO A 388 -6.37 5.84 8.66
C PRO A 388 -6.01 7.30 8.97
N PRO A 389 -4.81 7.55 9.50
CA PRO A 389 -4.40 8.90 9.85
C PRO A 389 -4.35 9.80 8.59
N PRO A 390 -4.93 11.01 8.63
CA PRO A 390 -4.80 12.01 7.58
C PRO A 390 -3.35 12.46 7.49
N LEU A 391 -2.91 12.90 6.31
CA LEU A 391 -1.57 13.48 6.17
C LEU A 391 -1.42 14.79 6.95
N GLY A 392 -2.54 15.48 7.21
CA GLY A 392 -2.53 16.88 7.59
C GLY A 392 -2.06 17.77 6.43
N PRO A 393 -1.62 19.00 6.71
CA PRO A 393 -1.11 19.90 5.68
C PRO A 393 0.13 19.32 5.00
N THR A 394 0.11 19.20 3.68
CA THR A 394 1.22 18.61 2.91
C THR A 394 1.45 19.33 1.57
N PHE A 395 2.53 19.00 0.87
CA PHE A 395 2.70 19.39 -0.52
C PHE A 395 1.81 18.53 -1.41
N ALA A 396 1.09 19.17 -2.33
CA ALA A 396 0.31 18.47 -3.34
C ALA A 396 0.41 19.16 -4.70
N LEU A 397 0.62 18.33 -5.73
CA LEU A 397 0.70 18.72 -7.13
C LEU A 397 -0.54 18.19 -7.85
N VAL A 398 -1.24 19.06 -8.58
CA VAL A 398 -2.44 18.72 -9.34
C VAL A 398 -2.13 18.86 -10.83
N TYR A 399 -2.23 17.75 -11.53
CA TYR A 399 -2.19 17.69 -12.98
C TYR A 399 -3.60 17.47 -13.50
N GLU A 400 -4.02 18.28 -14.45
CA GLU A 400 -5.28 18.09 -15.14
C GLU A 400 -5.07 18.18 -16.64
N ARG A 401 -5.73 17.29 -17.37
CA ARG A 401 -5.73 17.26 -18.82
C ARG A 401 -7.15 17.10 -19.33
N ASP A 402 -7.56 17.95 -20.25
CA ASP A 402 -8.86 17.79 -20.92
C ASP A 402 -8.78 16.83 -22.12
N MET A 403 -9.91 16.53 -22.75
CA MET A 403 -9.95 15.65 -23.94
C MET A 403 -9.21 16.22 -25.16
N TRP A 404 -8.97 17.54 -25.21
CA TRP A 404 -8.24 18.18 -26.31
C TRP A 404 -6.73 18.15 -26.07
N GLY A 405 -6.30 17.52 -24.98
CA GLY A 405 -4.90 17.41 -24.59
C GLY A 405 -4.36 18.70 -23.97
N GLN A 406 -5.20 19.71 -23.68
CA GLN A 406 -4.71 20.86 -22.92
C GLN A 406 -4.49 20.41 -21.48
N ALA A 407 -3.27 20.63 -21.02
CA ALA A 407 -2.83 20.17 -19.72
C ALA A 407 -2.43 21.36 -18.85
N ARG A 408 -2.80 21.30 -17.58
CA ARG A 408 -2.43 22.26 -16.55
C ARG A 408 -1.77 21.55 -15.39
N LEU A 409 -0.76 22.20 -14.81
CA LEU A 409 -0.06 21.74 -13.63
C LEU A 409 -0.08 22.85 -12.57
N GLY A 410 -0.58 22.55 -11.38
CA GLY A 410 -0.70 23.51 -10.29
C GLY A 410 -0.25 22.92 -8.96
N VAL A 411 0.36 23.74 -8.11
CA VAL A 411 0.70 23.38 -6.73
C VAL A 411 -0.40 23.91 -5.80
N LEU A 412 -0.91 23.05 -4.91
CA LEU A 412 -1.88 23.44 -3.89
C LEU A 412 -1.20 24.23 -2.77
N THR A 413 -1.67 25.45 -2.53
CA THR A 413 -1.10 26.34 -1.50
C THR A 413 -1.73 26.13 -0.13
N LYS A 414 -3.00 25.74 -0.12
CA LYS A 414 -3.80 25.47 1.07
C LYS A 414 -4.32 24.04 0.97
N THR A 415 -3.61 23.10 1.60
CA THR A 415 -4.10 21.73 1.75
C THR A 415 -5.06 21.67 2.94
N PHE A 416 -6.36 21.64 2.63
CA PHE A 416 -7.41 21.38 3.62
C PHE A 416 -8.06 20.01 3.46
N ALA A 417 -7.89 19.36 2.31
CA ALA A 417 -8.55 18.10 2.00
C ALA A 417 -7.56 16.95 1.86
N ASP A 418 -7.85 15.83 2.52
CA ASP A 418 -7.22 14.52 2.26
C ASP A 418 -8.24 13.71 1.45
N PRO A 419 -8.23 13.78 0.10
CA PRO A 419 -9.29 13.19 -0.72
C PRO A 419 -9.42 11.70 -0.51
N TYR A 420 -8.34 11.01 -0.11
CA TYR A 420 -8.35 9.57 0.06
C TYR A 420 -9.30 9.08 1.15
N LEU A 421 -9.55 9.88 2.19
CA LEU A 421 -10.46 9.50 3.27
C LEU A 421 -11.92 9.39 2.79
N ALA A 422 -12.34 10.25 1.85
CA ALA A 422 -13.69 10.20 1.29
C ALA A 422 -13.95 8.93 0.46
N GLN A 423 -12.95 8.44 -0.27
CA GLN A 423 -13.06 7.17 -0.99
C GLN A 423 -13.07 5.98 -0.05
N LEU A 424 -12.24 6.04 0.99
CA LEU A 424 -12.20 4.99 1.97
C LEU A 424 -13.57 4.78 2.61
N GLU A 425 -14.29 5.86 2.90
CA GLU A 425 -15.68 5.79 3.33
C GLU A 425 -16.50 4.92 2.39
N THR A 426 -16.44 5.18 1.08
CA THR A 426 -17.18 4.40 0.07
C THR A 426 -16.74 2.93 0.06
N HIS A 427 -15.44 2.66 0.02
CA HIS A 427 -14.90 1.29 -0.05
C HIS A 427 -15.20 0.47 1.23
N THR A 428 -15.37 1.13 2.36
CA THR A 428 -15.62 0.48 3.65
C THR A 428 -17.08 0.58 4.10
N THR A 429 -17.92 1.28 3.32
CA THR A 429 -19.36 1.41 3.55
C THR A 429 -19.97 0.02 3.46
N GLY A 430 -20.67 -0.39 4.53
CA GLY A 430 -21.25 -1.73 4.67
C GLY A 430 -20.41 -2.71 5.51
N MET A 431 -19.09 -2.55 5.55
CA MET A 431 -18.23 -3.33 6.45
C MET A 431 -18.32 -2.88 7.90
N GLY A 432 -18.66 -1.60 8.12
CA GLY A 432 -18.66 -0.97 9.44
C GLY A 432 -17.27 -0.43 9.83
N PHE A 433 -16.30 -0.43 8.91
CA PHE A 433 -14.95 0.03 9.18
C PHE A 433 -14.77 1.54 9.16
N TYR A 434 -15.75 2.36 8.73
CA TYR A 434 -15.59 3.81 8.63
C TYR A 434 -16.77 4.66 9.10
N HIS A 435 -16.46 5.81 9.69
CA HIS A 435 -17.38 6.86 10.13
C HIS A 435 -16.63 8.21 10.16
N PRO A 436 -17.14 9.27 9.52
CA PRO A 436 -16.40 10.51 9.23
C PRO A 436 -16.26 11.47 10.44
N ARG A 437 -15.63 11.09 11.56
CA ARG A 437 -15.58 11.97 12.76
C ARG A 437 -14.25 12.12 13.50
N PHE A 438 -13.13 11.57 13.05
CA PHE A 438 -11.90 11.60 13.87
C PHE A 438 -11.18 12.97 13.88
N TYR A 439 -11.29 13.81 12.84
CA TYR A 439 -10.45 15.03 12.72
C TYR A 439 -11.19 16.37 12.61
N GLY A 440 -12.44 16.46 13.04
CA GLY A 440 -13.15 17.73 13.17
C GLY A 440 -12.86 18.43 14.49
N ASN A 441 -11.72 19.12 14.59
CA ASN A 441 -11.47 20.17 15.60
C ASN A 441 -10.85 21.40 14.94
#